data_AF-A0A0F2S802-F1
#
_entry.id   AF-A0A0F2S802-F1
#
_cell.length_a   1.000
_cell.length_b   1.000
_cell.length_c   1.000
_cell.angle_alpha   90.00
_cell.angle_beta   90.00
_cell.angle_gamma   90.00
#
_symmetry.space_group_name_H-M   'P 1'
#
loop_
_entity.id
_entity.type
_entity.pdbx_description
1 polymer ?
#
loop_
_entity_poly.entity_id
_entity_poly.type
_entity_poly.pdbx_seq_one_letter_code
_entity_poly.pdbx_strand_id
1 'polypeptide(L)'
;AIPVLKLDGKFIRNPLIKTENYVEDGEIVYGDFKTGEAAAEAKKIISEATTDFTQLDKEIDKIIYVFTNLFPNCLMMSIDGVRAKKKFFWDQAKLLNRHWLVANMQSEAYMGFNAFNNKKATGKDTIDFIKYRQLQVECKPYTTEFFEAVMAPLLEK
;
A
#
# COMPACT_ATOMS: atom_id res chain seq x y z
N ALA A 1 -4.39 15.88 8.88
CA ALA A 1 -5.37 14.80 8.64
C ALA A 1 -6.62 15.05 9.47
N ILE A 2 -7.80 14.82 8.90
CA ILE A 2 -9.10 14.95 9.59
C ILE A 2 -9.30 13.69 10.46
N PRO A 3 -9.55 13.80 11.76
CA PRO A 3 -9.73 12.61 12.61
C PRO A 3 -11.06 11.92 12.31
N VAL A 4 -11.03 10.58 12.26
CA VAL A 4 -12.21 9.73 12.01
C VAL A 4 -12.49 8.75 13.14
N LEU A 5 -11.61 8.67 14.14
CA LEU A 5 -11.84 7.89 15.34
C LEU A 5 -12.53 8.75 16.38
N LYS A 6 -13.55 8.18 17.03
CA LYS A 6 -14.37 8.85 18.03
C LYS A 6 -14.45 8.01 19.29
N LEU A 7 -13.97 8.59 20.39
CA LEU A 7 -13.97 7.99 21.72
C LEU A 7 -14.68 8.96 22.67
N ASP A 8 -15.61 8.47 23.47
CA ASP A 8 -16.39 9.28 24.42
C ASP A 8 -17.04 10.53 23.79
N GLY A 9 -17.54 10.37 22.57
CA GLY A 9 -18.16 11.45 21.80
C GLY A 9 -17.19 12.48 21.20
N LYS A 10 -15.88 12.37 21.46
CA LYS A 10 -14.85 13.27 20.95
C LYS A 10 -14.04 12.60 19.83
N PHE A 11 -13.73 13.39 18.81
CA PHE A 11 -12.86 12.94 17.73
C PHE A 11 -11.40 12.97 18.20
N ILE A 12 -10.69 11.87 18.00
CA ILE A 12 -9.29 11.69 18.40
C ILE A 12 -8.41 11.45 17.18
N ARG A 13 -7.19 11.99 17.20
CA ARG A 13 -6.13 11.68 16.22
C ARG A 13 -5.74 10.21 16.34
N ASN A 14 -5.12 9.65 15.30
CA ASN A 14 -4.67 8.26 15.31
C ASN A 14 -3.73 8.02 16.52
N PRO A 15 -4.15 7.22 17.52
CA PRO A 15 -3.36 7.03 18.75
C PRO A 15 -2.02 6.34 18.49
N LEU A 16 -1.88 5.63 17.37
CA LEU A 16 -0.65 4.95 16.98
C LEU A 16 0.44 5.90 16.49
N ILE A 17 0.13 7.17 16.24
CA ILE A 17 1.05 8.13 15.65
C ILE A 17 1.52 9.12 16.71
N LYS A 18 2.83 9.34 16.77
CA LYS A 18 3.43 10.41 17.57
C LYS A 18 3.03 11.76 16.98
N THR A 19 2.29 12.55 17.74
CA THR A 19 1.90 13.92 17.37
C THR A 19 2.18 14.93 18.49
N GLU A 20 2.61 14.44 19.64
CA GLU A 20 2.99 15.19 20.84
C GLU A 20 4.38 15.83 20.72
N ASN A 21 5.33 15.14 20.08
CA ASN A 21 6.72 15.55 19.97
C ASN A 21 7.10 15.73 18.51
N TYR A 22 7.85 16.80 18.22
CA TYR A 22 8.42 17.02 16.88
C TYR A 22 9.78 16.37 16.71
N VAL A 23 10.64 16.49 17.73
CA VAL A 23 12.00 15.94 17.74
C VAL A 23 12.22 15.14 19.02
N GLU A 24 12.83 13.97 18.90
CA GLU A 24 13.36 13.17 20.01
C GLU A 24 14.80 12.81 19.65
N ASP A 25 15.75 13.09 20.55
CA ASP A 25 17.18 12.78 20.37
C ASP A 25 17.78 13.28 19.04
N GLY A 26 17.35 14.46 18.57
CA GLY A 26 17.82 15.08 17.33
C GLY A 26 17.14 14.58 16.06
N GLU A 27 16.32 13.53 16.14
CA GLU A 27 15.57 12.99 15.00
C GLU A 27 14.13 13.53 14.98
N ILE A 28 13.59 13.74 13.77
CA ILE A 28 12.18 14.13 13.61
C ILE A 28 11.30 12.90 13.81
N VAL A 29 10.48 12.91 14.85
CA VAL A 29 9.60 11.78 15.22
C VAL A 29 8.11 12.04 15.00
N TYR A 30 7.74 13.27 14.64
CA TYR A 30 6.34 13.60 14.36
C TYR A 30 5.84 12.84 13.14
N GLY A 31 4.78 12.06 13.32
CA GLY A 31 4.24 11.20 12.28
C GLY A 31 4.72 9.75 12.35
N ASP A 32 5.71 9.44 13.18
CA ASP A 32 6.17 8.07 13.37
C ASP A 32 5.16 7.23 14.16
N PHE A 33 5.22 5.92 13.93
CA PHE A 33 4.47 4.96 14.71
C PHE A 33 5.05 4.83 16.12
N LYS A 34 4.15 4.82 17.13
CA LYS A 34 4.48 4.37 18.48
C LYS A 34 4.87 2.89 18.44
N THR A 35 5.81 2.51 19.30
CA THR A 35 6.33 1.14 19.42
C THR A 35 6.18 0.63 20.86
N GLY A 36 6.40 -0.67 21.07
CA GLY A 36 6.35 -1.28 22.40
C GLY A 36 4.99 -1.14 23.10
N GLU A 37 5.02 -0.80 24.39
CA GLU A 37 3.83 -0.65 25.24
C GLU A 37 2.91 0.47 24.75
N ALA A 38 3.46 1.60 24.30
CA ALA A 38 2.68 2.72 23.78
C ALA A 38 1.87 2.33 22.53
N ALA A 39 2.39 1.41 21.71
CA ALA A 39 1.65 0.86 20.57
C ALA A 39 0.49 -0.07 21.02
N ALA A 40 0.71 -0.85 22.09
CA ALA A 40 -0.32 -1.73 22.63
C ALA A 40 -1.47 -0.93 23.27
N GLU A 41 -1.16 0.12 24.02
CA GLU A 41 -2.15 1.03 24.59
C GLU A 41 -2.93 1.76 23.49
N ALA A 42 -2.25 2.29 22.47
CA ALA A 42 -2.88 2.91 21.32
C ALA A 42 -3.87 1.97 20.60
N LYS A 43 -3.52 0.68 20.46
CA LYS A 43 -4.43 -0.34 19.88
C LYS A 43 -5.66 -0.57 20.76
N LYS A 44 -5.51 -0.56 22.08
CA LYS A 44 -6.64 -0.67 23.01
C LYS A 44 -7.59 0.52 22.86
N ILE A 45 -7.05 1.73 22.81
CA ILE A 45 -7.83 2.96 22.55
C ILE A 45 -8.60 2.85 21.22
N ILE A 46 -7.94 2.37 20.15
CA ILE A 46 -8.59 2.16 18.85
C ILE A 46 -9.73 1.13 18.94
N SER A 47 -9.56 0.06 19.73
CA SER A 47 -10.58 -0.97 19.89
C SER A 47 -11.82 -0.51 20.66
N GLU A 48 -11.66 0.50 21.51
CA GLU A 48 -12.76 1.12 22.28
C GLU A 48 -13.43 2.26 21.50
N ALA A 49 -12.72 2.84 20.52
CA ALA A 49 -13.23 3.91 19.67
C ALA A 49 -14.18 3.41 18.58
N THR A 50 -15.05 4.30 18.13
CA THR A 50 -15.91 4.10 16.96
C THR A 50 -15.35 4.88 15.76
N THR A 51 -15.58 4.38 14.55
CA THR A 51 -15.21 5.12 13.32
C THR A 51 -16.38 5.98 12.87
N ASP A 52 -16.16 7.28 12.70
CA ASP A 52 -17.14 8.29 12.31
C ASP A 52 -16.51 9.21 11.25
N PHE A 53 -17.07 9.18 10.03
CA PHE A 53 -16.56 9.97 8.90
C PHE A 53 -17.21 11.35 8.75
N THR A 54 -18.13 11.74 9.64
CA THR A 54 -18.92 12.97 9.48
C THR A 54 -18.08 14.25 9.36
N GLN A 55 -16.90 14.31 9.99
CA GLN A 55 -15.98 15.44 9.78
C GLN A 55 -15.33 15.42 8.40
N LEU A 56 -14.93 14.24 7.91
CA LEU A 56 -14.33 14.10 6.59
C LEU A 56 -15.36 14.45 5.50
N ASP A 57 -16.58 13.95 5.63
CA ASP A 57 -17.67 14.24 4.70
C ASP A 57 -17.95 15.74 4.64
N LYS A 58 -17.99 16.43 5.78
CA LYS A 58 -18.15 17.90 5.81
C LYS A 58 -17.04 18.65 5.08
N GLU A 59 -15.79 18.20 5.17
CA GLU A 59 -14.69 18.84 4.44
C GLU A 59 -14.76 18.53 2.93
N ILE A 60 -15.16 17.32 2.56
CA ILE A 60 -15.41 16.95 1.16
C ILE A 60 -16.55 17.80 0.58
N ASP A 61 -17.65 17.96 1.32
CA ASP A 61 -18.81 18.77 0.94
C ASP A 61 -18.42 20.24 0.70
N LYS A 62 -17.54 20.80 1.55
CA LYS A 62 -17.01 22.15 1.33
C LYS A 62 -16.25 22.26 0.01
N ILE A 63 -15.38 21.29 -0.30
CA ILE A 63 -14.62 21.28 -1.56
C ILE A 63 -15.57 21.17 -2.76
N ILE A 64 -16.54 20.25 -2.70
CA ILE A 64 -17.56 20.09 -3.74
C ILE A 64 -18.36 21.38 -3.92
N TYR A 65 -18.78 22.01 -2.83
CA TYR A 65 -19.53 23.27 -2.87
C TYR A 65 -18.72 24.39 -3.52
N VAL A 66 -17.43 24.50 -3.21
CA VAL A 66 -16.54 25.47 -3.86
C VAL A 66 -16.49 25.24 -5.37
N PHE A 67 -16.24 23.99 -5.82
CA PHE A 67 -16.17 23.69 -7.26
C PHE A 67 -17.51 23.85 -7.98
N THR A 68 -18.62 23.56 -7.30
CA THR A 68 -19.98 23.72 -7.85
C THR A 68 -20.28 25.18 -8.22
N ASN A 69 -19.67 26.13 -7.53
CA ASN A 69 -19.88 27.57 -7.74
C ASN A 69 -18.89 28.21 -8.73
N LEU A 70 -18.15 27.41 -9.52
CA LEU A 70 -17.25 27.89 -10.58
C LEU A 70 -17.86 27.73 -11.97
N PHE A 71 -17.36 28.50 -12.95
CA PHE A 71 -17.72 28.28 -14.35
C PHE A 71 -17.25 26.88 -14.81
N PRO A 72 -18.15 25.98 -15.22
CA PRO A 72 -17.84 24.56 -15.39
C PRO A 72 -16.76 24.29 -16.44
N ASN A 73 -16.78 25.02 -17.57
CA ASN A 73 -15.79 24.85 -18.62
C ASN A 73 -14.38 25.32 -18.21
N CYS A 74 -14.29 26.40 -17.43
CA CYS A 74 -13.02 26.91 -16.91
C CYS A 74 -12.42 25.98 -15.84
N LEU A 75 -13.27 25.45 -14.97
CA LEU A 75 -12.89 24.44 -13.99
C LEU A 75 -12.33 23.18 -14.68
N MET A 76 -13.03 22.66 -15.68
CA MET A 76 -12.57 21.48 -16.42
C MET A 76 -11.25 21.72 -17.16
N MET A 77 -11.07 22.88 -17.79
CA MET A 77 -9.80 23.25 -18.41
C MET A 77 -8.65 23.22 -17.39
N SER A 78 -8.87 23.75 -16.18
CA SER A 78 -7.86 23.74 -15.11
C SER A 78 -7.56 22.32 -14.62
N ILE A 79 -8.58 21.47 -14.45
CA ILE A 79 -8.41 20.06 -14.08
C ILE A 79 -7.59 19.32 -15.14
N ASP A 80 -7.91 19.49 -16.42
CA ASP A 80 -7.17 18.86 -17.52
C ASP A 80 -5.74 19.38 -17.61
N GLY A 81 -5.53 20.69 -17.41
CA GLY A 81 -4.20 21.30 -17.35
C GLY A 81 -3.31 20.70 -16.25
N VAL A 82 -3.83 20.56 -15.03
CA VAL A 82 -3.10 19.93 -13.91
C VAL A 82 -2.78 18.46 -14.23
N ARG A 83 -3.71 17.75 -14.88
CA ARG A 83 -3.52 16.32 -15.23
C ARG A 83 -2.61 16.11 -16.44
N ALA A 84 -2.41 17.11 -17.29
CA ALA A 84 -1.74 16.98 -18.59
C ALA A 84 -0.35 16.35 -18.46
N LYS A 85 0.48 16.83 -17.52
CA LYS A 85 1.83 16.30 -17.30
C LYS A 85 1.80 14.82 -16.92
N LYS A 86 0.96 14.44 -15.94
CA LYS A 86 0.83 13.03 -15.52
C LYS A 86 0.27 12.16 -16.66
N LYS A 87 -0.72 12.67 -17.39
CA LYS A 87 -1.36 11.96 -18.51
C LYS A 87 -0.35 11.68 -19.63
N PHE A 88 0.51 12.63 -19.95
CA PHE A 88 1.56 12.46 -20.97
C PHE A 88 2.45 11.24 -20.68
N PHE A 89 3.00 11.15 -19.47
CA PHE A 89 3.84 10.02 -19.08
C PHE A 89 3.05 8.72 -18.91
N TRP A 90 1.84 8.81 -18.33
CA TRP A 90 0.97 7.64 -18.15
C TRP A 90 0.61 6.98 -19.49
N ASP A 91 0.24 7.77 -20.50
CA ASP A 91 -0.17 7.23 -21.79
C ASP A 91 0.97 6.51 -22.52
N GLN A 92 2.21 6.97 -22.34
CA GLN A 92 3.39 6.28 -22.86
C GLN A 92 3.70 5.00 -22.07
N ALA A 93 3.66 5.07 -20.74
CA ALA A 93 4.06 3.96 -19.88
C ALA A 93 3.03 2.82 -19.79
N LYS A 94 1.73 3.11 -19.94
CA LYS A 94 0.66 2.12 -19.71
C LYS A 94 0.73 0.90 -20.64
N LEU A 95 1.23 1.07 -21.86
CA LEU A 95 1.28 0.00 -22.86
C LEU A 95 2.29 -1.08 -22.45
N LEU A 96 3.54 -0.70 -22.20
CA LEU A 96 4.57 -1.64 -21.78
C LEU A 96 4.23 -2.26 -20.42
N ASN A 97 3.70 -1.48 -19.48
CA ASN A 97 3.36 -1.97 -18.14
C ASN A 97 2.23 -3.01 -18.18
N ARG A 98 1.27 -2.88 -19.12
CA ARG A 98 0.22 -3.88 -19.31
C ARG A 98 0.77 -5.21 -19.80
N HIS A 99 1.66 -5.17 -20.79
CA HIS A 99 2.30 -6.38 -21.32
C HIS A 99 3.24 -7.02 -20.31
N TRP A 100 4.03 -6.19 -19.62
CA TRP A 100 4.88 -6.60 -18.50
C TRP A 100 4.05 -7.30 -17.43
N LEU A 101 2.90 -6.73 -17.03
CA LEU A 101 2.04 -7.34 -16.01
C LEU A 101 1.61 -8.76 -16.41
N VAL A 102 1.12 -8.96 -17.63
CA VAL A 102 0.70 -10.30 -18.09
C VAL A 102 1.88 -11.28 -18.09
N ALA A 103 3.02 -10.87 -18.66
CA ALA A 103 4.22 -11.72 -18.71
C ALA A 103 4.73 -12.08 -17.31
N ASN A 104 4.76 -11.10 -16.40
CA ASN A 104 5.23 -11.25 -15.04
C ASN A 104 4.28 -12.12 -14.19
N MET A 105 2.97 -11.95 -14.33
CA MET A 105 1.95 -12.75 -13.63
C MET A 105 2.01 -14.24 -13.97
N GLN A 106 2.50 -14.59 -15.16
CA GLN A 106 2.69 -15.98 -15.59
C GLN A 106 4.08 -16.53 -15.23
N SER A 107 4.98 -15.70 -14.67
CA SER A 107 6.37 -16.06 -14.41
C SER A 107 6.79 -15.67 -12.99
N GLU A 108 7.49 -14.55 -12.82
CA GLU A 108 8.10 -14.15 -11.55
C GLU A 108 7.07 -13.85 -10.46
N ALA A 109 5.97 -13.17 -10.78
CA ALA A 109 4.92 -12.92 -9.80
C ALA A 109 4.16 -14.19 -9.45
N TYR A 110 4.01 -15.14 -10.37
CA TYR A 110 3.43 -16.45 -10.03
C TYR A 110 4.23 -17.10 -8.90
N MET A 111 5.55 -17.19 -9.04
CA MET A 111 6.41 -17.80 -8.02
C MET A 111 6.46 -16.96 -6.74
N GLY A 112 6.65 -15.64 -6.86
CA GLY A 112 6.75 -14.74 -5.72
C GLY A 112 5.49 -14.69 -4.86
N PHE A 113 4.31 -14.55 -5.49
CA PHE A 113 3.05 -14.53 -4.75
C PHE A 113 2.72 -15.87 -4.11
N ASN A 114 3.02 -16.99 -4.78
CA ASN A 114 2.84 -18.31 -4.17
C ASN A 114 3.79 -18.53 -3.00
N ALA A 115 5.05 -18.08 -3.08
CA ALA A 115 5.98 -18.19 -1.96
C ALA A 115 5.50 -17.35 -0.75
N PHE A 116 5.10 -16.10 -1.00
CA PHE A 116 4.56 -15.22 0.03
C PHE A 116 3.30 -15.80 0.70
N ASN A 117 2.34 -16.27 -0.11
CA ASN A 117 1.08 -16.82 0.39
C ASN A 117 1.27 -18.11 1.21
N ASN A 118 2.26 -18.95 0.83
CA ASN A 118 2.54 -20.22 1.50
C ASN A 118 3.54 -20.12 2.65
N LYS A 119 4.00 -18.92 3.03
CA LYS A 119 4.98 -18.68 4.11
C LYS A 119 4.70 -19.47 5.39
N LYS A 120 3.44 -19.56 5.81
CA LYS A 120 3.05 -20.28 7.03
C LYS A 120 3.34 -21.78 6.96
N ALA A 121 3.25 -22.37 5.77
CA ALA A 121 3.41 -23.80 5.56
C ALA A 121 4.87 -24.20 5.27
N THR A 122 5.66 -23.29 4.69
CA THR A 122 7.06 -23.55 4.27
C THR A 122 8.10 -22.89 5.18
N GLY A 123 7.68 -21.95 6.03
CA GLY A 123 8.59 -21.11 6.83
C GLY A 123 9.34 -20.03 6.02
N LYS A 124 9.16 -19.95 4.69
CA LYS A 124 9.83 -18.99 3.79
C LYS A 124 8.84 -18.26 2.91
N ASP A 125 9.00 -16.95 2.75
CA ASP A 125 8.16 -16.07 1.90
C ASP A 125 8.79 -15.75 0.54
N THR A 126 9.91 -16.36 0.23
CA THR A 126 10.68 -16.12 -1.00
C THR A 126 11.10 -17.45 -1.64
N ILE A 127 11.35 -17.39 -2.95
CA ILE A 127 11.88 -18.52 -3.72
C ILE A 127 13.40 -18.65 -3.53
N ASP A 128 13.97 -19.75 -4.00
CA ASP A 128 15.41 -19.85 -4.21
C ASP A 128 15.83 -19.05 -5.46
N PHE A 129 16.24 -17.80 -5.24
CA PHE A 129 16.69 -16.91 -6.32
C PHE A 129 17.97 -17.39 -7.01
N ILE A 130 18.83 -18.16 -6.33
CA ILE A 130 20.06 -18.69 -6.94
C ILE A 130 19.67 -19.80 -7.90
N LYS A 131 18.84 -20.75 -7.45
CA LYS A 131 18.35 -21.83 -8.29
C LYS A 131 17.55 -21.31 -9.48
N TYR A 132 16.71 -20.30 -9.28
CA TYR A 132 16.00 -19.60 -10.34
C TYR A 132 16.94 -19.09 -11.45
N ARG A 133 17.99 -18.35 -11.07
CA ARG A 133 18.98 -17.83 -12.04
C ARG A 133 19.74 -18.94 -12.76
N GLN A 134 20.07 -20.04 -12.06
CA GLN A 134 20.70 -21.20 -12.70
C GLN A 134 19.80 -21.80 -13.78
N LEU A 135 18.51 -22.03 -13.47
CA LEU A 135 17.55 -22.57 -14.44
C LEU A 135 17.31 -21.63 -15.63
N GLN A 136 17.36 -20.31 -15.42
CA GLN A 136 17.31 -19.33 -16.50
C GLN A 136 18.53 -19.40 -17.43
N VAL A 137 19.74 -19.52 -16.88
CA VAL A 137 20.98 -19.67 -17.67
C VAL A 137 20.96 -20.96 -18.49
N GLU A 138 20.34 -22.02 -17.97
CA GLU A 138 20.10 -23.27 -18.69
C GLU A 138 18.93 -23.20 -19.69
N CYS A 139 18.30 -22.03 -19.87
CA CYS A 139 17.15 -21.81 -20.74
C CYS A 139 15.98 -22.79 -20.48
N LYS A 140 15.77 -23.18 -19.22
CA LYS A 140 14.67 -24.09 -18.87
C LYS A 140 13.31 -23.39 -19.10
N PRO A 141 12.32 -24.08 -19.67
CA PRO A 141 10.98 -23.51 -19.86
C PRO A 141 10.29 -23.29 -18.50
N TYR A 142 9.44 -22.27 -18.43
CA TYR A 142 8.62 -21.97 -17.24
C TYR A 142 7.44 -22.95 -17.16
N THR A 143 7.72 -24.15 -16.65
CA THR A 143 6.72 -25.20 -16.40
C THR A 143 6.49 -25.37 -14.90
N THR A 144 5.53 -26.22 -14.53
CA THR A 144 5.28 -26.57 -13.13
C THR A 144 6.55 -27.08 -12.44
N GLU A 145 7.35 -27.91 -13.12
CA GLU A 145 8.59 -28.47 -12.57
C GLU A 145 9.63 -27.39 -12.31
N PHE A 146 9.73 -26.37 -13.18
CA PHE A 146 10.58 -25.21 -12.96
C PHE A 146 10.15 -24.47 -11.69
N PHE A 147 8.85 -24.23 -11.53
CA PHE A 147 8.31 -23.53 -10.37
C PHE A 147 8.56 -24.32 -9.09
N GLU A 148 8.23 -25.61 -9.05
CA GLU A 148 8.45 -26.47 -7.89
C GLU A 148 9.93 -26.50 -7.49
N ALA A 149 10.85 -26.53 -8.45
CA ALA A 149 12.29 -26.58 -8.19
C ALA A 149 12.86 -25.34 -7.47
N VAL A 150 12.15 -24.20 -7.49
CA VAL A 150 12.58 -22.97 -6.81
C VAL A 150 11.76 -22.66 -5.56
N MET A 151 10.71 -23.44 -5.29
CA MET A 151 9.83 -23.25 -4.14
C MET A 151 10.40 -23.92 -2.89
N ALA A 152 10.15 -23.32 -1.73
CA ALA A 152 10.53 -23.92 -0.45
C ALA A 152 9.67 -25.17 -0.17
N PRO A 153 10.26 -26.25 0.39
CA PRO A 153 9.48 -27.41 0.81
C PRO A 153 8.56 -27.04 1.97
N LEU A 154 7.53 -27.87 2.18
CA LEU A 154 6.70 -27.79 3.38
C LEU A 154 7.55 -28.08 4.62
N LEU A 155 7.24 -27.41 5.73
CA LEU A 155 7.80 -27.76 7.02
C LEU A 155 7.38 -29.20 7.37
N GLU A 156 8.34 -30.00 7.83
CA GLU A 156 8.02 -31.30 8.44
C GLU A 156 7.13 -31.06 9.67
N LYS A 157 6.05 -31.84 9.77
CA LYS A 157 5.08 -31.75 10.86
C LYS A 157 5.60 -32.41 12.13
#